data_AF-A0A4V2S9Q4-F1
#
_entry.id   AF-A0A4V2S9Q4-F1
#
_cell.length_a   1.000
_cell.length_b   1.000
_cell.length_c   1.000
_cell.angle_alpha   90.00
_cell.angle_beta   90.00
_cell.angle_gamma   90.00
#
_symmetry.space_group_name_H-M   'P 1'
#
loop_
_entity.id
_entity.type
_entity.pdbx_description
1 polymer ?
#
loop_
_entity_poly.entity_id
_entity_poly.type
_entity_poly.pdbx_seq_one_letter_code
_entity_poly.pdbx_strand_id
1 'polypeptide(L)'
;MEKKIVAPCGIDCFNCELYKENVTNEMQSRISDATQIPKEMITCVGCANGNQCLFIELEGKKCRTLECVEKKGVDYCFQCDTFPCSFLMPLADGAERFPQNIKLYNLCLMKKIGVEEWVKQAADIRKTYFTKKIKIGEGGSE
;
A
#
# COMPACT_ATOMS: atom_id res chain seq x y z
N MET A 1 -21.31 -0.77 6.60
CA MET A 1 -20.18 -1.01 5.67
C MET A 1 -18.93 -0.48 6.33
N GLU A 2 -17.92 -1.32 6.51
CA GLU A 2 -16.65 -0.89 7.07
C GLU A 2 -15.93 0.05 6.08
N LYS A 3 -15.35 1.16 6.55
CA LYS A 3 -14.65 2.10 5.67
C LYS A 3 -13.42 1.39 5.09
N LYS A 4 -13.29 1.36 3.76
CA LYS A 4 -12.10 0.84 3.08
C LYS A 4 -10.88 1.66 3.52
N ILE A 5 -9.91 1.00 4.16
CA ILE A 5 -8.71 1.67 4.67
C ILE A 5 -7.73 1.89 3.51
N VAL A 6 -7.40 3.16 3.31
CA VAL A 6 -6.36 3.61 2.38
C VAL A 6 -5.22 4.15 3.23
N ALA A 7 -4.00 3.65 3.01
CA ALA A 7 -2.86 4.18 3.74
C ALA A 7 -2.60 5.64 3.35
N PRO A 8 -2.13 6.50 4.28
CA PRO A 8 -1.76 7.88 3.97
C PRO A 8 -0.76 8.01 2.81
N CYS A 9 0.08 6.99 2.62
CA CYS A 9 1.07 6.92 1.54
C CYS A 9 0.49 6.48 0.18
N GLY A 10 -0.81 6.18 0.07
CA GLY A 10 -1.49 5.77 -1.17
C GLY A 10 -1.49 4.27 -1.46
N ILE A 11 -1.05 3.44 -0.52
CA ILE A 11 -1.19 1.98 -0.65
C ILE A 11 -2.65 1.61 -0.37
N ASP A 12 -3.19 0.76 -1.25
CA ASP A 12 -4.54 0.18 -1.19
C ASP A 12 -4.59 -0.98 -0.18
N CYS A 13 -4.48 -0.68 1.12
CA CYS A 13 -4.45 -1.70 2.17
C CYS A 13 -5.60 -2.71 2.07
N PHE A 14 -6.79 -2.27 1.69
CA PHE A 14 -7.95 -3.16 1.52
C PHE A 14 -7.80 -4.22 0.40
N ASN A 15 -6.82 -4.09 -0.50
CA ASN A 15 -6.48 -5.13 -1.49
C ASN A 15 -5.22 -5.94 -1.10
N CYS A 16 -4.63 -5.67 0.07
CA CYS A 16 -3.51 -6.45 0.56
C CYS A 16 -4.01 -7.78 1.12
N GLU A 17 -3.35 -8.89 0.74
CA GLU A 17 -3.69 -10.24 1.21
C GLU A 17 -3.50 -10.42 2.73
N LEU A 18 -2.82 -9.48 3.39
CA LEU A 18 -2.60 -9.50 4.84
C LEU A 18 -3.60 -8.64 5.61
N TYR A 19 -4.49 -7.93 4.93
CA TYR A 19 -5.43 -7.03 5.56
C TYR A 19 -6.71 -7.76 5.96
N LYS A 20 -7.00 -7.81 7.27
CA LYS A 20 -8.25 -8.27 7.88
C LYS A 20 -8.83 -9.52 7.20
N GLU A 21 -9.99 -9.41 6.56
CA GLU A 21 -10.73 -10.50 5.93
C GLU A 21 -10.03 -11.12 4.72
N ASN A 22 -9.03 -10.45 4.15
CA ASN A 22 -8.25 -11.00 3.03
C ASN A 22 -7.26 -12.09 3.48
N VAL A 23 -6.99 -12.18 4.78
CA VAL A 23 -6.00 -13.11 5.34
C VAL A 23 -6.52 -14.54 5.24
N THR A 24 -5.85 -15.36 4.43
CA THR A 24 -6.14 -16.79 4.30
C THR A 24 -5.15 -17.65 5.10
N ASN A 25 -5.57 -18.83 5.53
CA ASN A 25 -4.69 -19.80 6.19
C ASN A 25 -3.49 -20.19 5.31
N GLU A 26 -3.69 -20.25 4.00
CA GLU A 26 -2.63 -20.50 3.02
C GLU A 26 -1.59 -19.37 3.04
N MET A 27 -2.05 -18.12 3.01
CA MET A 27 -1.18 -16.95 3.08
C MET A 27 -0.38 -16.90 4.38
N GLN A 28 -1.04 -17.14 5.52
CA GLN A 28 -0.39 -17.20 6.83
C GLN A 28 0.65 -18.31 6.88
N SER A 29 0.33 -19.49 6.35
CA SER A 29 1.28 -20.61 6.30
C SER A 29 2.51 -20.24 5.47
N ARG A 30 2.30 -19.72 4.26
CA ARG A 30 3.39 -19.34 3.35
C ARG A 30 4.33 -18.29 3.96
N ILE A 31 3.78 -17.28 4.64
CA ILE A 31 4.59 -16.23 5.27
C ILE A 31 5.26 -16.76 6.54
N SER A 32 4.56 -17.56 7.35
CA SER A 32 5.11 -18.19 8.55
C SER A 32 6.31 -19.05 8.19
N ASP A 33 6.23 -19.86 7.13
CA ASP A 33 7.32 -20.71 6.68
C ASP A 33 8.53 -19.86 6.22
N ALA A 34 8.27 -18.76 5.49
CA ALA A 34 9.31 -17.87 4.98
C ALA A 34 9.96 -16.97 6.05
N THR A 35 9.25 -16.65 7.14
CA THR A 35 9.69 -15.65 8.13
C THR A 35 9.90 -16.22 9.54
N GLN A 36 9.45 -17.44 9.79
CA GLN A 36 9.41 -18.10 11.11
C GLN A 36 8.52 -17.37 12.14
N ILE A 37 7.62 -16.50 11.67
CA ILE A 37 6.65 -15.78 12.51
C ILE A 37 5.41 -16.64 12.68
N PRO A 38 4.85 -16.79 13.90
CA PRO A 38 3.65 -17.59 14.13
C PRO A 38 2.48 -17.16 13.24
N LYS A 39 1.72 -18.12 12.71
CA LYS A 39 0.61 -17.87 11.77
C LYS A 39 -0.41 -16.89 12.33
N GLU A 40 -0.67 -16.98 13.63
CA GLU A 40 -1.63 -16.17 14.37
C GLU A 40 -1.23 -14.68 14.42
N MET A 41 0.07 -14.38 14.27
CA MET A 41 0.59 -13.01 14.20
C MET A 41 0.56 -12.43 12.78
N ILE A 42 0.28 -13.26 11.76
CA ILE A 42 0.27 -12.83 10.36
C ILE A 42 -1.13 -12.32 10.02
N THR A 43 -1.45 -11.15 10.55
CA THR A 43 -2.67 -10.40 10.26
C THR A 43 -2.40 -8.90 10.40
N CYS A 44 -3.05 -8.07 9.58
CA CYS A 44 -2.85 -6.63 9.54
C CYS A 44 -4.20 -5.90 9.53
N VAL A 45 -4.27 -4.77 10.23
CA VAL A 45 -5.47 -3.92 10.28
C VAL A 45 -5.37 -2.67 9.41
N GLY A 46 -4.29 -2.55 8.63
CA GLY A 46 -4.00 -1.40 7.78
C GLY A 46 -3.37 -0.23 8.53
N CYS A 47 -2.84 0.75 7.79
CA CYS A 47 -2.11 1.89 8.35
C CYS A 47 -3.06 3.08 8.65
N ALA A 48 -4.02 2.89 9.55
CA ALA A 48 -4.96 3.92 9.99
C ALA A 48 -5.16 3.84 11.51
N ASN A 49 -5.64 4.93 12.13
CA ASN A 49 -5.94 4.99 13.56
C ASN A 49 -4.75 4.58 14.46
N GLY A 50 -3.54 5.05 14.15
CA GLY A 50 -2.33 4.74 14.92
C GLY A 50 -1.68 3.38 14.63
N ASN A 51 -2.22 2.60 13.68
CA ASN A 51 -1.63 1.35 13.23
C ASN A 51 -0.60 1.56 12.10
N GLN A 52 0.28 0.57 11.90
CA GLN A 52 1.24 0.56 10.80
C GLN A 52 1.23 -0.76 10.01
N CYS A 53 2.07 -0.86 8.99
CA CYS A 53 2.20 -2.08 8.20
C CYS A 53 2.80 -3.20 9.04
N LEU A 54 2.19 -4.39 9.01
CA LEU A 54 2.64 -5.58 9.72
C LEU A 54 4.15 -5.84 9.55
N PHE A 55 4.68 -5.79 8.33
CA PHE A 55 6.12 -6.04 8.11
C PHE A 55 7.02 -5.00 8.78
N ILE A 56 6.58 -3.76 8.93
CA ILE A 56 7.34 -2.72 9.66
C ILE A 56 7.28 -3.00 11.16
N GLU A 57 6.11 -3.39 11.66
CA GLU A 57 5.91 -3.75 13.06
C GLU A 57 6.73 -4.97 13.47
N LEU A 58 6.75 -6.02 12.65
CA LEU A 58 7.55 -7.23 12.88
C LEU A 58 9.06 -6.98 12.87
N GLU A 59 9.51 -5.96 12.12
CA GLU A 59 10.91 -5.52 12.17
C GLU A 59 11.25 -4.65 13.41
N GLY A 60 10.26 -4.35 14.27
CA GLY A 60 10.43 -3.47 15.42
C GLY A 60 10.74 -2.02 15.01
N LYS A 61 10.35 -1.61 13.81
CA LYS A 61 10.62 -0.29 13.24
C LYS A 61 9.39 0.61 13.27
N LYS A 62 9.62 1.89 12.96
CA LYS A 62 8.58 2.89 12.73
C LYS A 62 8.54 3.31 11.27
N CYS A 63 7.33 3.48 10.74
CA CYS A 63 7.14 3.99 9.38
C CYS A 63 7.38 5.51 9.33
N ARG A 64 8.52 5.93 8.76
CA ARG A 64 8.85 7.35 8.60
C ARG A 64 7.80 8.16 7.83
N THR A 65 7.10 7.53 6.89
CA THR A 65 6.02 8.19 6.13
C THR A 65 4.80 8.47 7.01
N LEU A 66 4.43 7.54 7.90
CA LEU A 66 3.33 7.77 8.85
C LEU A 66 3.70 8.87 9.86
N GLU A 67 4.91 8.81 10.43
CA GLU A 67 5.40 9.87 11.34
C GLU A 67 5.37 11.26 10.68
N CYS A 68 5.71 11.33 9.38
CA CYS A 68 5.66 12.57 8.61
C CYS A 68 4.23 13.10 8.44
N VAL A 69 3.28 12.21 8.11
CA VAL A 69 1.85 12.51 7.94
C VAL A 69 1.27 13.05 9.24
N GLU A 70 1.54 12.37 10.36
CA GLU A 70 1.12 12.79 11.71
C GLU A 70 1.71 14.16 12.07
N LYS A 71 3.02 14.35 11.88
CA LYS A 71 3.71 15.61 12.18
C LYS A 71 3.17 16.78 11.35
N LYS A 72 2.79 16.53 10.08
CA LYS A 72 2.26 17.56 9.18
C LYS A 72 0.74 17.76 9.31
N GLY A 73 0.03 16.89 10.02
CA GLY A 73 -1.42 16.97 10.20
C GLY A 73 -2.21 16.83 8.90
N VAL A 74 -1.73 16.00 7.98
CA VAL A 74 -2.44 15.66 6.73
C VAL A 74 -3.03 14.25 6.81
N ASP A 75 -4.11 13.96 6.10
CA ASP A 75 -4.68 12.60 6.05
C ASP A 75 -3.95 11.75 5.00
N TYR A 76 -3.56 12.38 3.89
CA TYR A 76 -2.90 11.74 2.76
C TYR A 76 -1.71 12.56 2.29
N CYS A 77 -0.67 11.87 1.82
CA CYS A 77 0.53 12.54 1.34
C CYS A 77 0.26 13.51 0.17
N PHE A 78 -0.80 13.31 -0.63
CA PHE A 78 -1.12 14.21 -1.74
C PHE A 78 -1.61 15.60 -1.32
N GLN A 79 -2.02 15.74 -0.04
CA GLN A 79 -2.42 17.01 0.58
C GLN A 79 -1.21 17.82 1.08
N CYS A 80 -0.02 17.21 1.10
CA CYS A 80 1.19 17.88 1.52
C CYS A 80 1.61 18.95 0.49
N ASP A 81 2.08 20.09 0.98
CA ASP A 81 2.72 21.17 0.21
C ASP A 81 3.94 20.70 -0.61
N THR A 82 4.69 19.73 -0.09
CA THR A 82 5.87 19.16 -0.73
C THR A 82 5.55 17.91 -1.57
N PHE A 83 4.29 17.66 -1.92
CA PHE A 83 3.93 16.49 -2.72
C PHE A 83 4.21 16.71 -4.23
N PRO A 84 4.88 15.77 -4.92
CA PRO A 84 5.49 14.54 -4.42
C PRO A 84 6.87 14.76 -3.76
N CYS A 85 7.23 13.92 -2.79
CA CYS A 85 8.51 14.02 -2.06
C CYS A 85 9.34 12.73 -2.10
N SER A 86 10.57 12.78 -1.56
CA SER A 86 11.52 11.67 -1.59
C SER A 86 11.05 10.39 -0.86
N PHE A 87 10.17 10.48 0.15
CA PHE A 87 9.57 9.29 0.77
C PHE A 87 8.64 8.51 -0.16
N LEU A 88 8.18 9.14 -1.24
CA LEU A 88 7.30 8.55 -2.23
C LEU A 88 8.03 8.11 -3.50
N MET A 89 9.33 8.37 -3.59
CA MET A 89 10.14 8.01 -4.76
C MET A 89 10.05 6.49 -5.02
N PRO A 90 9.59 6.07 -6.21
CA PRO A 90 9.58 4.66 -6.60
C PRO A 90 10.99 4.09 -6.66
N LEU A 91 11.15 2.82 -6.28
CA LEU A 91 12.42 2.09 -6.36
C LEU A 91 12.22 0.80 -7.15
N ALA A 92 13.23 0.41 -7.94
CA ALA A 92 13.19 -0.83 -8.70
C ALA A 92 13.24 -2.07 -7.77
N ASP A 93 13.95 -1.96 -6.65
CA ASP A 93 14.10 -3.05 -5.68
C ASP A 93 12.74 -3.46 -5.09
N GLY A 94 12.41 -4.75 -5.24
CA GLY A 94 11.16 -5.35 -4.80
C GLY A 94 9.90 -4.87 -5.52
N ALA A 95 10.02 -4.22 -6.68
CA ALA A 95 8.88 -3.69 -7.45
C ALA A 95 7.91 -4.78 -7.92
N GLU A 96 8.41 -5.99 -8.16
CA GLU A 96 7.63 -7.17 -8.54
C GLU A 96 6.82 -7.77 -7.38
N ARG A 97 7.20 -7.45 -6.14
CA ARG A 97 6.64 -8.07 -4.93
C ARG A 97 5.80 -7.10 -4.10
N PHE A 98 6.25 -5.86 -3.97
CA PHE A 98 5.64 -4.87 -3.08
C PHE A 98 4.84 -3.82 -3.89
N PRO A 99 3.79 -3.21 -3.32
CA PRO A 99 3.00 -2.18 -4.00
C PRO A 99 3.59 -0.77 -3.86
N GLN A 100 4.84 -0.64 -3.43
CA GLN A 100 5.50 0.64 -3.13
C GLN A 100 5.55 1.58 -4.32
N ASN A 101 5.61 1.07 -5.55
CA ASN A 101 5.66 1.91 -6.75
C ASN A 101 4.27 2.36 -7.22
N ILE A 102 3.22 1.59 -6.90
CA ILE A 102 1.83 1.95 -7.24
C ILE A 102 1.37 3.16 -6.40
N LYS A 103 1.88 3.30 -5.18
CA LYS A 103 1.44 4.30 -4.20
C LYS A 103 1.43 5.74 -4.75
N LEU A 104 2.44 6.11 -5.55
CA LEU A 104 2.53 7.46 -6.12
C LEU A 104 1.45 7.70 -7.18
N TYR A 105 1.22 6.72 -8.06
CA TYR A 105 0.15 6.78 -9.05
C TYR A 105 -1.23 6.88 -8.37
N ASN A 106 -1.44 6.10 -7.32
CA ASN A 106 -2.65 6.16 -6.49
C ASN A 106 -2.85 7.55 -5.86
N LEU A 107 -1.81 8.13 -5.24
CA LEU A 107 -1.88 9.47 -4.66
C LEU A 107 -2.24 10.55 -5.70
N CYS A 108 -1.68 10.46 -6.91
CA CYS A 108 -2.01 11.36 -8.02
C CYS A 108 -3.47 11.22 -8.46
N LEU A 109 -3.98 9.98 -8.57
CA LEU A 109 -5.39 9.75 -8.91
C LEU A 109 -6.31 10.23 -7.80
N MET A 110 -6.07 9.88 -6.54
CA MET A 110 -6.87 10.35 -5.41
C MET A 110 -6.95 11.88 -5.36
N LYS A 111 -5.85 12.59 -5.65
CA LYS A 111 -5.85 14.06 -5.76
C LYS A 111 -6.70 14.56 -6.94
N LYS A 112 -6.72 13.84 -8.07
CA LYS A 112 -7.41 14.24 -9.29
C LYS A 112 -8.92 13.96 -9.25
N ILE A 113 -9.32 12.78 -8.78
CA ILE A 113 -10.69 12.28 -8.89
C ILE A 113 -11.36 12.01 -7.53
N GLY A 114 -10.64 12.22 -6.42
CA GLY A 114 -11.11 11.92 -5.08
C GLY A 114 -10.83 10.46 -4.66
N VAL A 115 -10.75 10.23 -3.35
CA VAL A 115 -10.45 8.92 -2.76
C VAL A 115 -11.55 7.90 -3.08
N GLU A 116 -12.81 8.30 -2.99
CA GLU A 116 -13.95 7.41 -3.22
C GLU A 116 -14.01 6.86 -4.65
N GLU A 117 -13.68 7.69 -5.64
CA GLU A 117 -13.65 7.27 -7.04
C GLU A 117 -12.42 6.40 -7.33
N TRP A 118 -11.26 6.77 -6.78
CA TRP A 118 -10.04 5.95 -6.89
C TRP A 118 -10.22 4.55 -6.29
N VAL A 119 -10.94 4.44 -5.15
CA VAL A 119 -11.23 3.15 -4.50
C VAL A 119 -11.93 2.15 -5.43
N LYS A 120 -12.73 2.63 -6.40
CA LYS A 120 -13.41 1.78 -7.40
C LYS A 120 -12.44 1.20 -8.42
N GLN A 121 -11.31 1.87 -8.66
CA GLN A 121 -10.31 1.52 -9.68
C GLN A 121 -9.08 0.81 -9.08
N ALA A 122 -8.87 0.90 -7.77
CA ALA A 122 -7.64 0.43 -7.11
C ALA A 122 -7.29 -1.05 -7.40
N ALA A 123 -8.29 -1.93 -7.42
CA ALA A 123 -8.08 -3.36 -7.72
C ALA A 123 -7.57 -3.57 -9.16
N ASP A 124 -8.14 -2.86 -10.13
CA ASP A 124 -7.74 -2.95 -11.53
C ASP A 124 -6.36 -2.32 -11.77
N ILE A 125 -6.06 -1.22 -11.07
CA ILE A 125 -4.73 -0.61 -11.07
C ILE A 125 -3.69 -1.61 -10.54
N ARG A 126 -3.98 -2.25 -9.40
CA ARG A 126 -3.10 -3.26 -8.79
C ARG A 126 -2.88 -4.45 -9.72
N LYS A 127 -3.96 -4.98 -10.31
CA LYS A 127 -3.90 -6.06 -11.30
C LYS A 127 -3.02 -5.67 -12.48
N THR A 128 -3.30 -4.50 -13.08
CA THR A 128 -2.50 -3.95 -14.19
C THR A 128 -1.03 -3.89 -13.85
N TYR A 129 -0.67 -3.35 -12.68
CA TYR A 129 0.72 -3.21 -12.25
C TYR A 129 1.46 -4.55 -12.15
N PHE A 130 0.85 -5.58 -11.55
CA PHE A 130 1.53 -6.85 -11.32
C PHE A 130 1.43 -7.83 -12.50
N THR A 131 0.46 -7.69 -13.41
CA THR A 131 0.22 -8.69 -14.47
C THR A 131 0.58 -8.22 -15.87
N LYS A 132 0.50 -6.92 -16.19
CA LYS A 132 0.79 -6.42 -17.54
C LYS A 132 2.30 -6.26 -17.75
N LYS A 133 2.75 -6.41 -19.00
CA LYS A 133 4.16 -6.23 -19.38
C LYS A 133 4.37 -4.85 -19.97
N ILE A 134 5.55 -4.28 -19.82
CA ILE A 134 5.84 -2.99 -20.47
C ILE A 134 5.94 -3.16 -21.98
N LYS A 135 5.32 -2.25 -22.72
CA LYS A 135 5.58 -1.98 -24.14
C LYS A 135 6.16 -0.58 -24.25
N ILE A 136 7.41 -0.49 -24.71
CA ILE A 136 8.17 0.76 -24.74
C ILE A 136 7.40 1.78 -25.58
N GLY A 137 7.12 2.96 -24.99
CA GLY A 137 6.34 4.03 -25.61
C GLY A 137 4.83 3.95 -25.42
N GLU A 138 4.29 2.82 -24.95
CA GLU A 138 2.84 2.58 -24.81
C GLU A 138 2.41 2.30 -23.36
N GLY A 139 3.37 2.08 -22.46
CA GLY A 139 3.10 1.78 -21.06
C GLY A 139 2.84 0.29 -20.85
N GLY A 140 1.76 -0.07 -20.17
CA GLY A 140 1.39 -1.47 -19.94
C GLY A 140 0.74 -2.08 -21.18
N SER A 141 1.16 -3.29 -21.56
CA SER A 141 0.57 -4.09 -22.63
C SER A 141 -0.93 -4.24 -22.43
N GLU A 142 -1.70 -4.24 -23.53
CA GLU A 142 -3.13 -4.57 -23.49
C GLU A 142 -3.41 -5.94 -22.86
#